data_AF-L8JG57-F1
#
_entry.id   AF-L8JG57-F1
#
_cell.length_a   1.000
_cell.length_b   1.000
_cell.length_c   1.000
_cell.angle_alpha   90.00
_cell.angle_beta   90.00
_cell.angle_gamma   90.00
#
_symmetry.space_group_name_H-M   'P 1'
#
loop_
_entity.id
_entity.type
_entity.pdbx_description
1 polymer ?
#
loop_
_entity_poly.entity_id
_entity_poly.type
_entity_poly.pdbx_seq_one_letter_code
_entity_poly.pdbx_strand_id
1 'polypeptide(L)' 'MMDMPHELAIGDVYFSPLLLVVIYAVIATWVTVVILNKIRLSRLIAFPSLTFLAITMFYVVAIDAFFLRF' A
#
# COMPACT_ATOMS: atom_id res chain seq x y z
N MET A 1 18.81 3.73 17.39
CA MET A 1 17.70 4.69 17.43
C MET A 1 17.97 5.70 16.33
N MET A 2 17.25 5.59 15.22
CA MET A 2 17.16 6.68 14.25
C MET A 2 15.68 7.02 14.19
N ASP A 3 15.28 8.03 14.95
CA ASP A 3 14.01 8.71 14.78
C ASP A 3 14.07 9.42 13.43
N MET A 4 13.61 8.73 12.40
CA MET A 4 13.41 9.31 11.08
C MET A 4 12.35 10.42 11.25
N PRO A 5 12.61 11.66 10.80
CA PRO A 5 11.72 12.77 11.09
C PRO A 5 10.32 12.47 10.55
N HIS A 6 9.33 12.51 11.44
CA HIS A 6 7.93 12.11 11.21
C HIS A 6 7.15 13.11 10.34
N GLU A 7 7.85 13.91 9.56
CA GLU A 7 7.34 15.05 8.83
C GLU A 7 7.71 14.87 7.37
N LEU A 8 6.76 14.34 6.61
CA LEU A 8 6.93 14.29 5.16
C LEU A 8 6.76 15.71 4.62
N ALA A 9 7.87 16.42 4.45
CA ALA A 9 7.88 17.77 3.90
C ALA A 9 8.46 17.77 2.48
N ILE A 10 7.78 18.44 1.55
CA ILE A 10 8.34 18.79 0.23
C ILE A 10 8.35 20.32 0.16
N GLY A 11 9.54 20.91 0.24
CA GLY A 11 9.68 22.34 0.50
C GLY A 11 9.17 22.68 1.90
N ASP A 12 8.17 23.55 1.99
CA ASP A 12 7.49 23.93 3.25
C ASP A 12 6.09 23.30 3.41
N VAL A 13 5.70 22.39 2.51
CA VAL A 13 4.39 21.73 2.58
C VAL A 13 4.51 20.40 3.32
N TYR A 14 3.85 20.31 4.47
CA TYR A 14 3.77 19.12 5.29
C TYR A 14 2.64 18.19 4.81
N PHE A 15 2.98 16.93 4.62
CA PHE A 15 2.06 15.87 4.21
C PHE A 15 1.92 14.85 5.33
N SER A 16 0.73 14.24 5.41
CA SER A 16 0.52 13.10 6.28
C SER A 16 1.39 11.93 5.79
N PRO A 17 2.21 11.32 6.65
CA PRO A 17 2.97 10.13 6.28
C PRO A 17 2.09 8.96 5.83
N LEU A 18 0.85 8.87 6.31
CA LEU A 18 -0.14 7.87 5.85
C LEU A 18 -0.44 8.00 4.35
N LEU A 19 -0.32 9.20 3.79
CA LEU A 19 -0.55 9.44 2.38
C LEU A 19 0.47 8.66 1.53
N LEU A 20 1.74 8.62 1.94
CA LEU A 20 2.74 7.78 1.29
C LEU A 20 2.44 6.29 1.48
N VAL A 21 2.07 5.85 2.69
CA VAL A 21 1.72 4.45 2.97
C VAL A 21 0.66 3.98 1.99
N VAL A 22 -0.42 4.75 1.84
CA VAL A 22 -1.54 4.41 0.96
C VAL A 22 -1.12 4.40 -0.50
N ILE A 23 -0.31 5.37 -0.94
CA ILE A 23 0.21 5.39 -2.33
C ILE A 23 1.02 4.11 -2.61
N TYR A 24 1.96 3.76 -1.73
CA TYR A 24 2.78 2.56 -1.91
C TYR A 24 1.92 1.29 -1.84
N ALA A 25 0.95 1.23 -0.94
CA ALA A 25 0.03 0.10 -0.83
C ALA A 25 -0.80 -0.08 -2.11
N VAL A 26 -1.34 0.98 -2.70
CA VAL A 26 -2.12 0.92 -3.94
C VAL A 26 -1.24 0.46 -5.11
N ILE A 27 -0.01 0.97 -5.23
CA ILE A 27 0.94 0.54 -6.27
C ILE A 27 1.25 -0.96 -6.11
N ALA A 28 1.54 -1.41 -4.88
CA ALA A 28 1.80 -2.82 -4.59
C ALA A 28 0.58 -3.71 -4.91
N THR A 29 -0.64 -3.27 -4.59
CA THR A 29 -1.87 -3.96 -4.97
C THR A 29 -2.02 -4.05 -6.48
N TRP A 30 -1.76 -2.97 -7.22
CA TRP A 30 -1.83 -2.97 -8.69
C TRP A 30 -0.89 -4.02 -9.29
N VAL A 31 0.36 -4.05 -8.84
CA VAL A 31 1.35 -5.05 -9.26
C VAL A 31 0.84 -6.46 -8.95
N THR A 32 0.32 -6.67 -7.74
CA THR A 32 -0.22 -7.95 -7.29
C THR A 32 -1.39 -8.40 -8.17
N VAL A 33 -2.36 -7.53 -8.44
CA VAL A 33 -3.53 -7.84 -9.28
C VAL A 33 -3.14 -8.11 -10.72
N VAL A 34 -2.18 -7.37 -11.28
CA VAL A 34 -1.62 -7.66 -12.62
C VAL A 34 -0.99 -9.05 -12.65
N ILE A 35 -0.24 -9.43 -11.62
CA ILE A 35 0.33 -10.77 -11.50
C ILE A 35 -0.79 -11.81 -11.43
N LEU A 36 -1.79 -11.65 -10.55
CA LEU A 36 -2.93 -12.56 -10.43
C LEU A 36 -3.67 -12.75 -11.77
N ASN A 37 -3.86 -11.67 -12.51
CA ASN A 37 -4.47 -11.69 -13.84
C ASN A 37 -3.60 -12.49 -14.83
N LYS A 38 -2.27 -12.28 -14.82
CA LYS A 38 -1.33 -12.99 -15.69
C LYS A 38 -1.31 -14.50 -15.42
N ILE A 39 -1.38 -14.92 -14.16
CA ILE A 39 -1.44 -16.34 -13.78
C ILE A 39 -2.86 -16.93 -13.86
N ARG A 40 -3.86 -16.18 -14.35
CA ARG A 40 -5.28 -16.57 -14.44
C ARG A 40 -5.94 -16.93 -13.11
N LEU A 41 -5.30 -16.60 -11.98
CA LEU A 41 -5.83 -16.86 -10.63
C LEU A 41 -7.04 -15.98 -10.32
N SER A 42 -7.20 -14.87 -11.06
CA SER A 42 -8.38 -14.02 -11.01
C SER A 42 -9.69 -14.73 -11.33
N ARG A 43 -9.65 -15.92 -11.97
CA ARG A 43 -10.84 -16.77 -12.16
C ARG A 43 -11.42 -17.29 -10.82
N LEU A 44 -10.58 -17.42 -9.79
CA LEU A 44 -11.00 -17.89 -8.46
C LEU A 44 -11.59 -16.76 -7.61
N ILE A 45 -11.48 -15.52 -8.06
CA ILE A 45 -11.95 -14.35 -7.32
C ILE A 45 -13.39 -14.04 -7.72
N ALA A 46 -14.32 -14.22 -6.79
CA ALA A 46 -15.73 -13.89 -7.00
C ALA A 46 -15.99 -12.37 -7.03
N PHE A 47 -15.27 -11.61 -6.20
CA PHE A 47 -15.46 -10.16 -6.05
C PHE A 47 -14.14 -9.40 -6.26
N PRO A 48 -13.86 -8.91 -7.48
CA PRO A 48 -12.57 -8.29 -7.80
C PRO A 48 -12.33 -7.00 -7.00
N SER A 49 -13.34 -6.14 -6.85
CA SER A 49 -13.21 -4.87 -6.12
C SER A 49 -12.94 -5.08 -4.62
N LEU A 50 -13.64 -6.03 -3.99
CA LEU A 50 -13.41 -6.37 -2.57
C LEU A 50 -12.02 -6.97 -2.37
N THR A 51 -11.56 -7.80 -3.30
CA THR A 51 -10.22 -8.40 -3.22
C THR A 51 -9.13 -7.35 -3.38
N PHE A 52 -9.31 -6.40 -4.31
CA PHE A 52 -8.41 -5.26 -4.45
C PHE A 52 -8.32 -4.44 -3.15
N LEU A 53 -9.47 -4.14 -2.54
CA LEU A 53 -9.52 -3.40 -1.28
C LEU A 53 -8.82 -4.17 -0.16
N ALA A 54 -9.10 -5.48 -0.02
CA ALA A 54 -8.50 -6.33 1.00
C ALA A 54 -6.97 -6.41 0.87
N ILE A 55 -6.45 -6.58 -0.36
CA ILE A 55 -4.99 -6.60 -0.62
C ILE A 55 -4.37 -5.23 -0.32
N THR A 56 -5.04 -4.15 -0.69
CA THR A 56 -4.56 -2.78 -0.39
C THR A 56 -4.48 -2.56 1.11
N MET A 57 -5.51 -2.93 1.86
CA MET A 57 -5.56 -2.78 3.31
C MET A 57 -4.50 -3.65 4.00
N PHE A 58 -4.26 -4.86 3.49
CA PHE A 58 -3.16 -5.71 3.94
C PHE A 58 -1.79 -5.04 3.72
N TYR A 59 -1.56 -4.45 2.54
CA TYR A 59 -0.32 -3.72 2.27
C TYR A 59 -0.17 -2.45 3.09
N VAL A 60 -1.26 -1.72 3.36
CA VAL A 60 -1.21 -0.55 4.27
C VAL A 60 -0.67 -0.99 5.63
N VAL A 61 -1.27 -2.02 6.25
CA VAL A 61 -0.83 -2.52 7.56
C VAL A 61 0.60 -3.06 7.51
N ALA A 62 0.98 -3.78 6.44
CA ALA A 62 2.33 -4.31 6.31
C ALA A 62 3.39 -3.19 6.14
N ILE A 63 3.12 -2.20 5.29
CA ILE A 63 4.06 -1.09 5.04
C ILE A 63 4.18 -0.21 6.29
N ASP A 64 3.06 0.05 6.95
CA ASP A 64 3.00 0.77 8.22
C ASP A 64 3.84 0.06 9.30
N ALA A 65 3.61 -1.25 9.51
CA ALA A 65 4.29 -2.01 10.54
C ALA A 65 5.78 -2.27 10.29
N PHE A 66 6.20 -2.45 9.03
CA PHE A 66 7.57 -2.88 8.69
C PHE A 66 8.46 -1.77 8.14
N PHE A 67 7.94 -0.81 7.38
CA PHE A 67 8.75 0.18 6.66
C PHE A 67 8.76 1.54 7.33
N LEU A 68 7.57 2.07 7.64
CA LEU A 68 7.44 3.42 8.18
C LEU A 68 7.38 3.44 9.70
N ARG A 69 7.04 2.31 10.33
CA ARG A 69 7.10 2.03 11.78
C ARG A 69 6.69 3.27 12.60
N PHE A 70 5.45 3.71 12.36
CA PHE A 70 4.80 4.73 13.18
C PHE A 70 4.61 4.25 14.62
#